data_AF-A0A963HDV7-F1
#
_entry.id   AF-A0A963HDV7-F1
#
_cell.length_a   1.000
_cell.length_b   1.000
_cell.length_c   1.000
_cell.angle_alpha   90.00
_cell.angle_beta   90.00
_cell.angle_gamma   90.00
#
_symmetry.space_group_name_H-M   'P 1'
#
loop_
_entity.id
_entity.type
_entity.pdbx_description
1 polymer ?
#
loop_
_entity_poly.entity_id
_entity_poly.type
_entity_poly.pdbx_seq_one_letter_code
_entity_poly.pdbx_strand_id
1 'polypeptide(L)'
;FMSITFLLVPVLFRRELILPKLCQIQPYLFGISMSILGLVMMGAGTLGVSRRHWDMAFSGAPFQYEWPGAAYLMMGLTGIFGVIAVIGGGLWILLIVGSLLFGKKLDGGKVSDKPTPIPVDTQAASAVAHGSDHQPVPGTVILALLLFVSFVLYYFVNWKYLSEVWLLS
;
A
#
# COMPACT_ATOMS: atom_id res chain seq x y z
N PHE A 1 5.93 4.07 -5.10
CA PHE A 1 6.77 3.46 -6.15
C PHE A 1 5.95 3.07 -7.38
N MET A 2 5.07 2.06 -7.29
CA MET A 2 4.26 1.55 -8.41
C MET A 2 3.56 2.67 -9.21
N SER A 3 2.82 3.55 -8.54
CA SER A 3 2.10 4.67 -9.19
C SER A 3 3.01 5.64 -9.95
N ILE A 4 4.17 5.97 -9.38
CA ILE A 4 5.15 6.88 -9.98
C ILE A 4 5.70 6.29 -11.27
N THR A 5 5.88 4.96 -11.35
CA THR A 5 6.41 4.34 -12.56
C THR A 5 5.51 4.52 -13.78
N PHE A 6 4.19 4.65 -13.60
CA PHE A 6 3.28 4.96 -14.70
C PHE A 6 3.45 6.38 -15.26
N LEU A 7 3.98 7.32 -14.46
CA LEU A 7 4.41 8.63 -14.93
C LEU A 7 5.80 8.55 -15.58
N LEU A 8 6.72 7.81 -14.97
CA LEU A 8 8.10 7.74 -15.45
C LEU A 8 8.24 7.04 -16.82
N VAL A 9 7.44 6.01 -17.11
CA VAL A 9 7.49 5.30 -18.40
C VAL A 9 7.30 6.24 -19.61
N PRO A 10 6.22 7.05 -19.70
CA PRO A 10 6.06 7.97 -20.82
C PRO A 10 7.07 9.12 -20.81
N VAL A 11 7.53 9.58 -19.64
CA VAL A 11 8.49 10.69 -19.54
C VAL A 11 9.90 10.27 -19.97
N LEU A 12 10.39 9.13 -19.49
CA LEU A 12 11.76 8.66 -19.75
C LEU A 12 11.87 7.93 -21.10
N PHE A 13 10.92 7.05 -21.41
CA PHE A 13 11.00 6.18 -22.57
C PHE A 13 10.17 6.68 -23.76
N ARG A 14 9.40 7.78 -23.60
CA ARG A 14 8.50 8.32 -24.62
C ARG A 14 7.61 7.24 -25.23
N ARG A 15 7.06 6.38 -24.37
CA ARG A 15 6.15 5.30 -24.76
C ARG A 15 4.81 5.42 -24.06
N GLU A 16 3.76 5.21 -24.84
CA GLU A 16 2.39 5.17 -24.37
C GLU A 16 2.13 3.92 -23.52
N LEU A 17 1.32 4.06 -22.47
CA LEU A 17 0.85 2.93 -21.67
C LEU A 17 -0.18 2.13 -22.46
N ILE A 18 -0.02 0.81 -22.53
CA ILE A 18 -0.89 -0.04 -23.38
C ILE A 18 -2.34 -0.07 -22.88
N LEU A 19 -2.54 -0.08 -21.56
CA LEU A 19 -3.87 -0.23 -20.95
C LEU A 19 -4.06 0.79 -19.81
N PRO A 20 -4.38 2.07 -20.12
CA PRO A 20 -4.46 3.13 -19.11
C PRO A 20 -5.51 2.85 -18.03
N LYS A 21 -6.65 2.22 -18.36
CA LYS A 21 -7.67 1.84 -17.38
C LYS A 21 -7.18 0.81 -16.36
N LEU A 22 -6.34 -0.14 -16.81
CA LEU A 22 -5.81 -1.18 -15.93
C LEU A 22 -4.64 -0.66 -15.08
N CYS A 23 -3.84 0.25 -15.63
CA CYS A 23 -2.82 1.00 -14.87
C CYS A 23 -3.41 1.83 -13.73
N GLN A 24 -4.65 2.34 -13.88
CA GLN A 24 -5.33 3.05 -12.80
C GLN A 24 -5.75 2.12 -11.66
N ILE A 25 -6.22 0.91 -11.98
CA ILE A 25 -6.74 -0.04 -10.98
C ILE A 25 -5.61 -0.74 -10.22
N GLN A 26 -4.49 -1.03 -10.88
CA GLN A 26 -3.40 -1.82 -10.31
C GLN A 26 -2.89 -1.30 -8.95
N PRO A 27 -2.62 0.02 -8.76
CA PRO A 27 -2.17 0.54 -7.48
C PRO A 27 -3.18 0.34 -6.34
N TYR A 28 -4.47 0.45 -6.64
CA TYR A 28 -5.53 0.21 -5.66
C TYR A 28 -5.63 -1.27 -5.30
N LEU A 29 -5.54 -2.17 -6.29
CA LEU A 29 -5.57 -3.61 -6.05
C LEU A 29 -4.43 -4.06 -5.13
N PHE A 30 -3.20 -3.60 -5.42
CA PHE A 30 -2.03 -3.91 -4.60
C PHE A 30 -2.09 -3.20 -3.24
N GLY A 31 -2.51 -1.93 -3.19
CA GLY A 31 -2.59 -1.15 -1.96
C GLY A 31 -3.63 -1.68 -0.97
N ILE A 32 -4.82 -2.06 -1.45
CA ILE A 32 -5.89 -2.62 -0.63
C ILE A 32 -5.51 -4.00 -0.10
N SER A 33 -4.98 -4.87 -0.97
CA SER A 33 -4.55 -6.22 -0.55
C SER A 33 -3.44 -6.15 0.51
N MET A 34 -2.43 -5.29 0.32
CA MET A 34 -1.35 -5.12 1.31
C MET A 34 -1.84 -4.48 2.62
N SER A 35 -2.81 -3.56 2.56
CA SER A 35 -3.42 -2.97 3.76
C SER A 35 -4.15 -4.02 4.59
N ILE A 36 -4.95 -4.87 3.95
CA ILE A 36 -5.68 -5.95 4.64
C ILE A 36 -4.70 -7.00 5.16
N LEU A 37 -3.70 -7.39 4.35
CA LEU A 37 -2.65 -8.31 4.77
C LEU A 37 -1.93 -7.79 6.03
N GLY A 38 -1.58 -6.50 6.07
CA GLY A 38 -0.97 -5.89 7.25
C GLY A 38 -1.85 -5.95 8.49
N LEU A 39 -3.15 -5.67 8.35
CA LEU A 39 -4.13 -5.75 9.44
C LEU A 39 -4.25 -7.18 9.98
N VAL A 40 -4.41 -8.15 9.09
CA VAL A 40 -4.57 -9.55 9.46
C VAL A 40 -3.28 -10.11 10.09
N MET A 41 -2.11 -9.73 9.60
CA MET A 41 -0.84 -10.11 10.21
C MET A 41 -0.64 -9.47 11.59
N MET A 42 -1.14 -8.25 11.82
CA MET A 42 -1.17 -7.65 13.14
C MET A 42 -2.05 -8.46 14.10
N GLY A 43 -3.24 -8.87 13.64
CA GLY A 43 -4.14 -9.76 14.39
C GLY A 43 -3.56 -11.15 14.66
N ALA A 44 -2.84 -11.74 13.71
CA ALA A 44 -2.10 -12.98 13.95
C ALA A 44 -1.02 -12.78 15.04
N GLY A 45 -0.35 -11.63 15.03
CA GLY A 45 0.66 -11.28 16.02
C GLY A 45 0.12 -11.17 17.45
N THR A 46 -1.09 -10.65 17.65
CA THR A 46 -1.72 -10.57 18.99
C THR A 46 -2.13 -11.93 19.54
N LEU A 47 -2.34 -12.92 18.67
CA LEU A 47 -2.60 -14.32 19.03
C LEU A 47 -1.32 -15.12 19.30
N GLY A 48 -0.16 -14.47 19.31
CA GLY A 48 1.13 -15.08 19.67
C GLY A 48 1.82 -15.82 18.52
N VAL A 49 1.32 -15.71 17.29
CA VAL A 49 1.85 -16.41 16.12
C VAL A 49 3.35 -16.14 15.93
N SER A 50 4.13 -17.22 15.85
CA SER A 50 5.59 -17.13 15.68
C SER A 50 5.96 -16.43 14.36
N ARG A 51 6.95 -15.53 14.43
CA ARG A 51 7.48 -14.81 13.26
C ARG A 51 8.73 -15.51 12.76
N ARG A 52 8.97 -15.44 11.45
CA ARG A 52 10.16 -16.03 10.78
C ARG A 52 10.25 -17.54 10.93
N HIS A 53 9.12 -18.20 11.18
CA HIS A 53 8.99 -19.64 11.07
C HIS A 53 8.07 -19.98 9.90
N TRP A 54 8.44 -21.01 9.12
CA TRP A 54 7.78 -21.33 7.86
C TRP A 54 6.51 -22.16 8.05
N ASP A 55 6.40 -22.88 9.19
CA ASP A 55 5.24 -23.71 9.52
C ASP A 55 4.68 -23.34 10.89
N MET A 56 3.45 -22.84 10.93
CA MET A 56 2.77 -22.54 12.19
C MET A 56 2.47 -23.79 13.01
N ALA A 57 2.12 -24.90 12.37
CA ALA A 57 1.69 -26.12 13.07
C ALA A 57 2.87 -26.92 13.62
N PHE A 58 4.12 -26.60 13.24
CA PHE A 58 5.30 -27.42 13.52
C PHE A 58 5.15 -28.88 13.03
N SER A 59 4.45 -29.08 11.92
CA SER A 59 4.07 -30.39 11.38
C SER A 59 5.27 -31.35 11.35
N GLY A 60 5.19 -32.43 12.13
CA GLY A 60 6.26 -33.44 12.22
C GLY A 60 7.18 -33.33 13.45
N ALA A 61 6.99 -32.34 14.32
CA ALA A 61 7.70 -32.27 15.60
C ALA A 61 7.03 -33.15 16.70
N PRO A 62 7.81 -33.77 17.62
CA PRO A 62 7.25 -34.58 18.72
C PRO A 62 6.36 -33.77 19.70
N PHE A 63 6.55 -32.45 19.75
CA PHE A 63 5.78 -31.53 20.58
C PHE A 63 5.11 -30.50 19.67
N GLN A 64 3.86 -30.74 19.32
CA GLN A 64 3.03 -29.80 18.56
C GLN A 64 2.43 -28.77 19.53
N TYR A 65 2.50 -27.49 19.18
CA TYR A 65 1.75 -26.45 19.88
C TYR A 65 0.46 -26.17 19.12
N GLU A 66 -0.68 -26.40 19.76
CA GLU A 66 -1.98 -26.22 19.13
C GLU A 66 -2.43 -24.75 19.22
N TRP A 67 -2.47 -24.08 18.08
CA TRP A 67 -2.92 -22.70 17.98
C TRP A 67 -4.45 -22.62 18.05
N PRO A 68 -5.02 -21.54 18.64
CA PRO A 68 -6.45 -21.30 18.58
C PRO A 68 -6.92 -21.18 17.12
N GLY A 69 -8.13 -21.68 16.80
CA GLY A 69 -8.69 -21.64 15.45
C GLY A 69 -8.73 -20.24 14.81
N ALA A 70 -8.80 -19.19 15.63
CA ALA A 70 -8.68 -17.80 15.18
C ALA A 70 -7.31 -17.48 14.55
N ALA A 71 -6.22 -18.06 15.03
CA ALA A 71 -4.88 -17.87 14.47
C ALA A 71 -4.79 -18.48 13.06
N TYR A 72 -5.35 -19.67 12.86
CA TYR A 72 -5.46 -20.30 11.54
C TYR A 72 -6.32 -19.47 10.58
N LEU A 73 -7.42 -18.88 11.05
CA LEU A 73 -8.24 -17.97 10.24
C LEU A 73 -7.43 -16.74 9.79
N MET A 74 -6.68 -16.11 10.69
CA MET A 74 -5.83 -14.96 10.35
C MET A 74 -4.74 -15.35 9.35
N MET A 75 -4.12 -16.53 9.50
CA MET A 75 -3.12 -17.01 8.52
C MET A 75 -3.74 -17.38 7.17
N GLY A 76 -4.94 -17.96 7.16
CA GLY A 76 -5.68 -18.25 5.93
C GLY A 76 -6.03 -16.98 5.16
N LEU A 77 -6.52 -15.95 5.85
CA LEU A 77 -6.76 -14.63 5.27
C LEU A 77 -5.47 -14.00 4.75
N THR A 78 -4.37 -14.10 5.50
CA THR A 78 -3.04 -13.67 5.03
C THR A 78 -2.66 -14.35 3.71
N GLY A 79 -2.92 -15.64 3.57
CA GLY A 79 -2.71 -16.38 2.33
C GLY A 79 -3.54 -15.84 1.16
N ILE A 80 -4.85 -15.64 1.36
CA ILE A 80 -5.76 -15.14 0.33
C ILE A 80 -5.34 -13.75 -0.17
N PHE A 81 -5.15 -12.80 0.76
CA PHE A 81 -4.75 -11.45 0.40
C PHE A 81 -3.31 -11.39 -0.12
N GLY A 82 -2.44 -12.31 0.31
CA GLY A 82 -1.11 -12.50 -0.26
C GLY A 82 -1.15 -12.89 -1.73
N VAL A 83 -2.03 -13.82 -2.12
CA VAL A 83 -2.24 -14.20 -3.53
C VAL A 83 -2.75 -13.00 -4.33
N ILE A 84 -3.70 -12.23 -3.81
CA ILE A 84 -4.21 -11.03 -4.48
C ILE A 84 -3.10 -9.99 -4.65
N ALA A 85 -2.24 -9.80 -3.64
CA ALA A 85 -1.09 -8.91 -3.72
C ALA A 85 -0.08 -9.35 -4.79
N VAL A 86 0.19 -10.66 -4.90
CA VAL A 86 1.05 -11.22 -5.95
C VAL A 86 0.45 -10.99 -7.34
N ILE A 87 -0.86 -11.18 -7.52
CA ILE A 87 -1.55 -10.87 -8.77
C ILE A 87 -1.45 -9.38 -9.10
N GLY A 88 -1.65 -8.49 -8.11
CA GLY A 88 -1.52 -7.05 -8.28
C GLY A 88 -0.09 -6.61 -8.63
N GLY A 89 0.93 -7.29 -8.09
CA GLY A 89 2.33 -7.07 -8.42
C GLY A 89 2.72 -7.63 -9.79
N GLY A 90 2.26 -8.83 -10.13
CA GLY A 90 2.46 -9.42 -11.46
C GLY A 90 1.81 -8.57 -12.56
N LEU A 91 0.60 -8.07 -12.32
CA LEU A 91 -0.09 -7.15 -13.23
C LEU A 91 0.73 -5.88 -13.48
N TRP A 92 1.37 -5.33 -12.44
CA TRP A 92 2.25 -4.17 -12.59
C TRP A 92 3.44 -4.46 -13.50
N ILE A 93 4.13 -5.59 -13.29
CA ILE A 93 5.25 -6.00 -14.14
C ILE A 93 4.80 -6.13 -15.59
N LEU A 94 3.66 -6.78 -15.84
CA LEU A 94 3.10 -6.94 -17.18
C LEU A 94 2.77 -5.60 -17.84
N LEU A 95 2.19 -4.65 -17.10
CA LEU A 95 1.85 -3.33 -17.62
C LEU A 95 3.09 -2.50 -17.94
N ILE A 96 4.12 -2.53 -17.10
CA ILE A 96 5.36 -1.77 -17.30
C ILE A 96 6.19 -2.38 -18.43
N VAL A 97 6.48 -3.68 -18.36
CA VAL A 97 7.28 -4.39 -19.38
C VAL A 97 6.55 -4.39 -20.71
N GLY A 98 5.23 -4.64 -20.69
CA GLY A 98 4.39 -4.52 -21.87
C GLY A 98 4.54 -3.14 -22.50
N SER A 99 4.32 -2.07 -21.73
CA SER A 99 4.43 -0.70 -22.25
C SER A 99 5.82 -0.35 -22.76
N LEU A 100 6.88 -0.93 -22.20
CA LEU A 100 8.24 -0.74 -22.70
C LEU A 100 8.49 -1.43 -24.05
N LEU A 101 7.96 -2.65 -24.24
CA LEU A 101 8.17 -3.43 -25.46
C LEU A 101 7.22 -2.99 -26.59
N PHE A 102 5.92 -2.95 -26.30
CA PHE A 102 4.85 -2.75 -27.29
C PHE A 102 4.16 -1.38 -27.19
N GLY A 103 4.54 -0.54 -26.23
CA GLY A 103 4.01 0.82 -26.15
C GLY A 103 4.38 1.60 -27.41
N LYS A 104 3.36 2.22 -28.02
CA LYS A 104 3.55 3.09 -29.18
C LYS A 104 4.54 4.19 -28.79
N LYS A 105 5.48 4.48 -29.69
CA LYS A 105 6.38 5.63 -29.50
C LYS A 105 5.50 6.87 -29.51
N LEU A 106 5.55 7.63 -28.43
CA LEU A 106 4.98 8.96 -28.40
C LEU A 106 5.83 9.77 -29.39
N ASP A 107 5.24 10.08 -30.53
CA ASP A 107 5.83 11.08 -31.41
C ASP A 107 5.87 12.36 -30.60
N GLY A 108 7.03 12.99 -30.49
CA GLY A 108 7.18 14.21 -29.72
C GLY A 108 6.10 15.17 -30.21
N GLY A 109 5.15 15.51 -29.34
CA GLY A 109 4.06 16.42 -29.71
C GLY A 109 4.67 17.64 -30.39
N LYS A 110 4.03 18.13 -31.47
CA LYS A 110 4.51 19.30 -32.22
C LYS A 110 5.01 20.34 -31.23
N VAL A 111 6.30 20.66 -31.28
CA VAL A 111 6.87 21.77 -30.51
C VAL A 111 6.09 23.00 -30.96
N SER A 112 5.17 23.42 -30.13
CA SER A 112 4.35 24.60 -30.34
C SER A 112 5.02 25.72 -29.57
N ASP A 113 5.41 26.78 -30.27
CA ASP A 113 5.90 28.03 -29.66
C ASP A 113 4.84 28.73 -28.80
N LYS A 114 3.59 28.24 -28.84
CA LYS A 114 2.58 28.62 -27.85
C LYS A 114 2.88 27.83 -26.57
N PRO A 115 3.23 28.50 -25.45
CA PRO A 115 3.35 27.84 -24.17
C PRO A 115 2.04 27.10 -23.93
N THR A 116 2.10 25.78 -23.74
CA THR A 116 0.98 25.08 -23.14
C THR A 116 0.74 25.76 -21.80
N PRO A 117 -0.46 26.32 -21.53
CA PRO A 117 -0.76 26.82 -20.21
C PRO A 117 -0.62 25.61 -19.29
N ILE A 118 0.50 25.53 -18.57
CA ILE A 118 0.62 24.63 -17.44
C ILE A 118 -0.48 25.15 -16.51
N PRO A 119 -1.51 24.35 -16.20
CA PRO A 119 -2.51 24.78 -15.24
C PRO A 119 -1.74 25.19 -13.98
N VAL A 120 -1.84 26.46 -13.59
CA VAL A 120 -1.24 26.95 -12.35
C VAL A 120 -1.76 26.16 -11.14
N ASP A 121 -2.93 25.51 -11.29
CA ASP A 121 -3.47 24.47 -10.42
C ASP A 121 -2.89 23.07 -10.71
N THR A 122 -1.57 22.93 -10.73
CA THR A 122 -1.02 21.60 -10.45
C THR A 122 -1.19 21.33 -8.96
N GLN A 123 -1.66 20.14 -8.57
CA GLN A 123 -1.67 19.73 -7.15
C GLN A 123 -0.27 19.78 -6.50
N ALA A 124 0.78 19.88 -7.32
CA ALA A 124 2.14 20.15 -6.88
C ALA A 124 2.38 21.62 -6.50
N ALA A 125 1.76 22.59 -7.19
CA ALA A 125 1.85 24.02 -6.84
C ALA A 125 1.12 24.33 -5.51
N SER A 126 0.01 23.66 -5.22
CA SER A 126 -0.69 23.77 -3.93
C SER A 126 0.08 23.17 -2.75
N ALA A 127 1.05 22.27 -3.01
CA ALA A 127 1.93 21.73 -1.98
C ALA A 127 3.13 22.63 -1.65
N VAL A 128 3.47 23.57 -2.53
CA VAL A 128 4.67 24.45 -2.40
C VAL A 128 4.28 25.88 -1.98
N ALA A 129 3.04 26.31 -2.21
CA ALA A 129 2.55 27.62 -1.79
C ALA A 129 2.20 27.64 -0.29
N HIS A 130 3.21 27.86 0.56
CA HIS A 130 3.00 28.41 1.91
C HIS A 130 2.61 29.89 1.78
N GLY A 131 1.41 30.17 1.29
CA GLY A 131 0.95 31.52 1.00
C GLY A 131 -0.56 31.62 1.03
N SER A 132 -1.10 31.91 2.23
CA SER A 132 -2.37 32.58 2.53
C SER A 132 -3.69 32.14 1.86
N ASP A 133 -3.75 31.05 1.11
CA ASP A 133 -5.00 30.39 0.73
C ASP A 133 -4.93 28.92 1.16
N HIS A 134 -5.38 28.67 2.39
CA HIS A 134 -5.57 27.30 2.87
C HIS A 134 -6.66 26.66 2.03
N GLN A 135 -6.29 25.90 1.00
CA GLN A 135 -7.22 24.95 0.41
C GLN A 135 -7.63 23.98 1.52
N PRO A 136 -8.91 23.98 1.96
CA PRO A 136 -9.33 23.04 2.97
C PRO A 136 -9.17 21.65 2.36
N VAL A 137 -8.27 20.85 2.93
CA VAL A 137 -8.12 19.43 2.61
C VAL A 137 -8.83 18.66 3.73
N PRO A 138 -10.18 18.72 3.83
CA PRO A 138 -10.91 18.18 4.96
C PRO A 138 -10.65 16.68 5.12
N GLY A 139 -10.48 15.96 4.00
CA GLY A 139 -10.15 14.53 4.00
C GLY A 139 -8.82 14.25 4.71
N THR A 140 -7.74 14.98 4.39
CA THR A 140 -6.43 14.77 5.03
C THR A 140 -6.47 15.14 6.51
N VAL A 141 -7.17 16.23 6.87
CA VAL A 141 -7.34 16.62 8.27
C VAL A 141 -8.09 15.55 9.05
N ILE A 142 -9.17 14.99 8.50
CA ILE A 142 -9.94 13.91 9.12
C ILE A 142 -9.07 12.65 9.29
N LEU A 143 -8.33 12.24 8.26
CA LEU A 143 -7.44 11.07 8.32
C LEU A 143 -6.31 11.27 9.35
N ALA A 144 -5.74 12.47 9.42
CA ALA A 144 -4.71 12.82 10.40
C ALA A 144 -5.26 12.78 11.83
N LEU A 145 -6.45 13.34 12.06
CA LEU A 145 -7.11 13.28 13.36
C LEU A 145 -7.50 11.85 13.75
N LEU A 146 -8.01 11.05 12.81
CA LEU A 146 -8.30 9.62 13.04
C LEU A 146 -7.06 8.85 13.42
N LEU A 147 -5.94 9.07 12.72
CA LEU A 147 -4.65 8.48 13.05
C LEU A 147 -4.19 8.92 14.45
N PHE A 148 -4.28 10.21 14.76
CA PHE A 148 -3.84 10.75 16.05
C PHE A 148 -4.66 10.17 17.21
N VAL A 149 -5.98 10.15 17.09
CA VAL A 149 -6.87 9.53 18.09
C VAL A 149 -6.56 8.05 18.24
N SER A 150 -6.43 7.32 17.13
CA SER A 150 -6.10 5.89 17.15
C SER A 150 -4.75 5.64 17.81
N PHE A 151 -3.73 6.46 17.54
CA PHE A 151 -2.41 6.37 18.13
C PHE A 151 -2.45 6.61 19.64
N VAL A 152 -3.10 7.67 20.09
CA VAL A 152 -3.25 7.98 21.53
C VAL A 152 -3.94 6.83 22.26
N LEU A 153 -5.05 6.32 21.70
CA LEU A 153 -5.77 5.18 22.28
C LEU A 153 -4.88 3.93 22.36
N TYR A 154 -4.23 3.54 21.26
CA TYR A 154 -3.36 2.37 21.24
C TYR A 154 -2.17 2.51 22.19
N TYR A 155 -1.58 3.70 22.29
CA TYR A 155 -0.47 3.97 23.20
C TYR A 155 -0.86 3.72 24.65
N PHE A 156 -1.97 4.31 25.11
CA PHE A 156 -2.40 4.16 26.50
C PHE A 156 -2.92 2.75 26.81
N VAL A 157 -3.63 2.12 25.87
CA VAL A 157 -4.08 0.73 26.02
C VAL A 157 -2.89 -0.22 26.14
N ASN A 158 -1.90 -0.09 25.25
CA ASN A 158 -0.70 -0.92 25.30
C ASN A 158 0.17 -0.62 26.53
N TRP A 159 0.27 0.64 26.96
CA TRP A 159 0.94 0.99 28.21
C TRP A 159 0.27 0.24 29.37
N LYS A 160 -1.05 0.32 29.48
CA LYS A 160 -1.79 -0.35 30.55
C LYS A 160 -1.55 -1.86 30.53
N TYR A 161 -1.71 -2.51 29.38
CA TYR A 161 -1.43 -3.95 29.25
C TYR A 161 0.01 -4.28 29.67
N LEU A 162 0.98 -3.48 29.25
CA LEU A 162 2.36 -3.68 29.64
C LEU A 162 2.52 -3.58 31.16
N SER A 163 1.90 -2.60 31.82
CA SER A 163 1.99 -2.44 33.28
C SER A 163 1.37 -3.59 34.07
N GLU A 164 0.33 -4.24 33.52
CA GLU A 164 -0.32 -5.40 34.15
C GLU A 164 0.52 -6.68 34.01
N VAL A 165 1.14 -6.88 32.85
CA VAL A 165 1.94 -8.08 32.56
C VAL A 165 3.39 -7.96 33.06
N TRP A 166 3.90 -6.74 33.28
CA TRP A 166 5.26 -6.50 33.79
C TRP A 166 5.52 -7.20 35.13
N LEU A 167 4.50 -7.31 35.99
CA LEU A 167 4.63 -7.97 37.29
C LEU A 167 4.65 -9.51 37.20
N LEU A 168 4.38 -10.08 36.02
CA LEU A 168 4.32 -11.52 35.76
C LEU A 168 5.55 -12.06 34.99
N SER A 169 6.52 -11.21 34.65
CA SER A 169 7.81 -11.61 34.05
C SER A 169 8.89 -11.78 35.12
#